data_AF-A0A964KZ27-F1
#
_entry.id   AF-A0A964KZ27-F1
#
_cell.length_a   1.000
_cell.length_b   1.000
_cell.length_c   1.000
_cell.angle_alpha   90.00
_cell.angle_beta   90.00
_cell.angle_gamma   90.00
#
_symmetry.space_group_name_H-M   'P 1'
#
loop_
_entity.id
_entity.type
_entity.pdbx_description
1 polymer ?
#
loop_
_entity_poly.entity_id
_entity_poly.type
_entity_poly.pdbx_seq_one_letter_code
_entity_poly.pdbx_strand_id
1 'polypeptide(L)'
;MKKILLLIFVTEFMVGQTINSPNNKQALSFWLSAEGAPTYDLKFAKTSVILPSKMGFKLKDQPSFEKGFTIVKVESSKVNETWKPVLGEVSEIRNKYSELKIYLSEKKEKERKIILT
;
A
#
# COMPACT_ATOMS: atom_id res chain seq x y z
N MET A 1 1.85 -25.79 45.85
CA MET A 1 2.22 -24.51 45.19
C MET A 1 2.15 -24.70 43.68
N LYS A 2 1.02 -24.39 43.04
CA LYS A 2 0.85 -24.54 41.58
C LYS A 2 1.45 -23.32 40.89
N LYS A 3 2.59 -23.50 40.19
CA LYS A 3 3.17 -22.48 39.31
C LYS A 3 2.31 -22.42 38.05
N ILE A 4 1.49 -21.37 37.91
CA ILE A 4 0.76 -21.08 36.67
C ILE A 4 1.74 -20.39 35.72
N LEU A 5 2.06 -21.05 34.60
CA LEU A 5 2.89 -20.53 33.54
C LEU A 5 2.02 -19.62 32.66
N LEU A 6 2.22 -18.31 32.77
CA LEU A 6 1.50 -17.31 31.97
C LEU A 6 2.12 -17.25 30.57
N LEU A 7 1.45 -17.86 29.58
CA LEU A 7 1.81 -17.74 28.16
C LEU A 7 1.32 -16.39 27.64
N ILE A 8 2.23 -15.42 27.49
CA ILE A 8 1.94 -14.15 26.81
C ILE A 8 2.05 -14.38 25.31
N PHE A 9 0.91 -14.52 24.63
CA PHE A 9 0.84 -14.48 23.16
C PHE A 9 1.04 -13.03 22.71
N VAL A 10 2.24 -12.69 22.27
CA VAL A 10 2.50 -11.44 21.55
C VAL A 10 1.87 -11.60 20.17
N THR A 11 0.76 -10.90 19.93
CA THR A 11 0.16 -10.81 18.61
C THR A 11 0.97 -9.80 17.80
N GLU A 12 1.64 -10.27 16.74
CA GLU A 12 2.27 -9.39 15.77
C GLU A 12 1.16 -8.61 15.05
N PHE A 13 0.96 -7.35 15.45
CA PHE A 13 0.13 -6.43 14.69
C PHE A 13 0.84 -6.12 13.37
N MET A 14 0.34 -6.67 12.26
CA MET A 14 0.72 -6.20 10.93
C MET A 14 0.24 -4.74 10.79
N VAL A 15 1.18 -3.81 10.73
CA VAL A 15 0.89 -2.38 10.47
C VAL A 15 0.56 -2.22 8.99
N GLY A 16 -0.70 -2.43 8.65
CA GLY A 16 -1.24 -2.15 7.32
C GLY A 16 -1.79 -0.72 7.21
N GLN A 17 -1.69 -0.13 6.02
CA GLN A 17 -2.33 1.13 5.67
C GLN A 17 -3.53 0.82 4.78
N THR A 18 -4.72 1.32 5.13
CA THR A 18 -5.92 1.12 4.32
C THR A 18 -6.46 2.46 3.84
N ILE A 19 -6.75 2.56 2.55
CA ILE A 19 -7.41 3.72 1.94
C ILE A 19 -8.69 3.31 1.23
N ASN A 20 -9.73 4.11 1.39
CA ASN A 20 -11.04 3.87 0.80
C ASN A 20 -11.31 4.85 -0.34
N SER A 21 -11.95 4.33 -1.38
CA SER A 21 -12.56 5.16 -2.43
C SER A 21 -13.57 6.16 -1.85
N PRO A 22 -13.86 7.27 -2.56
CA PRO A 22 -14.78 8.31 -2.07
C PRO A 22 -16.20 7.83 -1.73
N ASN A 23 -16.64 6.71 -2.29
CA ASN A 23 -17.94 6.10 -2.03
C ASN A 23 -17.87 4.89 -1.07
N ASN A 24 -16.69 4.62 -0.50
CA ASN A 24 -16.41 3.51 0.42
C ASN A 24 -16.74 2.11 -0.13
N LYS A 25 -16.86 1.95 -1.44
CA LYS A 25 -17.07 0.62 -2.04
C LYS A 25 -15.76 -0.12 -2.28
N GLN A 26 -14.70 0.60 -2.61
CA GLN A 26 -13.36 0.03 -2.78
C GLN A 26 -12.49 0.34 -1.56
N ALA A 27 -11.79 -0.67 -1.07
CA ALA A 27 -10.82 -0.59 0.02
C ALA A 27 -9.51 -1.24 -0.42
N LEU A 28 -8.45 -0.43 -0.54
CA LEU A 28 -7.09 -0.87 -0.84
C LEU A 28 -6.34 -0.97 0.48
N SER A 29 -5.74 -2.12 0.77
CA SER A 29 -4.82 -2.25 1.92
C SER A 29 -3.41 -2.50 1.42
N PHE A 30 -2.45 -1.88 2.08
CA PHE A 30 -1.02 -2.02 1.81
C PHE A 30 -0.28 -2.43 3.08
N TRP A 31 0.70 -3.30 2.95
CA TRP A 31 1.62 -3.66 4.02
C TRP A 31 2.96 -4.14 3.47
N LEU A 32 3.95 -4.25 4.35
CA LEU A 32 5.18 -4.99 4.07
C LEU A 32 5.03 -6.41 4.61
N SER A 33 5.41 -7.42 3.81
CA SER A 33 5.52 -8.79 4.30
C SER A 33 6.65 -8.93 5.34
N ALA A 34 6.77 -10.10 5.97
CA ALA A 34 7.87 -10.39 6.90
C ALA A 34 9.27 -10.19 6.26
N GLU A 35 9.39 -10.39 4.96
CA GLU A 35 10.64 -10.14 4.21
C GLU A 35 10.83 -8.65 3.83
N GLY A 36 9.90 -7.78 4.20
CA GLY A 36 9.88 -6.38 3.76
C GLY A 36 9.48 -6.22 2.29
N ALA A 37 8.67 -7.14 1.74
CA ALA A 37 8.16 -7.05 0.38
C ALA A 37 6.86 -6.21 0.35
N PRO A 38 6.78 -5.14 -0.47
CA PRO A 38 5.56 -4.34 -0.62
C PRO A 38 4.42 -5.21 -1.15
N THR A 39 3.31 -5.25 -0.44
CA THR A 39 2.16 -6.11 -0.75
C THR A 39 0.87 -5.32 -0.62
N TYR A 40 -0.09 -5.58 -1.50
CA TYR A 40 -1.41 -4.97 -1.44
C TYR A 40 -2.53 -5.97 -1.69
N ASP A 41 -3.74 -5.64 -1.23
CA ASP A 41 -4.99 -6.26 -1.63
C ASP A 41 -6.04 -5.19 -1.96
N LEU A 42 -7.08 -5.58 -2.69
CA LEU A 42 -8.20 -4.70 -3.02
C LEU A 42 -9.52 -5.45 -2.85
N LYS A 43 -10.44 -4.82 -2.12
CA LYS A 43 -11.81 -5.29 -1.95
C LYS A 43 -12.78 -4.33 -2.62
N PHE A 44 -13.78 -4.88 -3.30
CA PHE A 44 -14.95 -4.17 -3.78
C PHE A 44 -16.19 -4.68 -3.05
N ALA A 45 -16.92 -3.79 -2.38
CA ALA A 45 -18.13 -4.09 -1.61
C ALA A 45 -17.94 -5.28 -0.65
N LYS A 46 -16.78 -5.34 0.01
CA LYS A 46 -16.32 -6.43 0.92
C LYS A 46 -15.90 -7.74 0.24
N THR A 47 -16.07 -7.87 -1.07
CA THR A 47 -15.57 -9.01 -1.86
C THR A 47 -14.14 -8.72 -2.32
N SER A 48 -13.22 -9.65 -2.09
CA SER A 48 -11.86 -9.54 -2.61
C SER A 48 -11.87 -9.58 -4.14
N VAL A 49 -11.34 -8.54 -4.77
CA VAL A 49 -11.14 -8.46 -6.23
C VAL A 49 -9.68 -8.60 -6.62
N ILE A 50 -8.77 -8.21 -5.73
CA ILE A 50 -7.34 -8.49 -5.83
C ILE A 50 -6.92 -9.15 -4.52
N LEU A 51 -6.42 -10.38 -4.62
CA LEU A 51 -5.82 -11.10 -3.50
C LEU A 51 -4.44 -10.51 -3.17
N PRO A 52 -3.90 -10.77 -1.97
CA PRO A 52 -2.56 -10.33 -1.58
C PRO A 52 -1.52 -10.49 -2.71
N SER A 53 -1.04 -9.37 -3.23
CA SER A 53 -0.19 -9.30 -4.40
C SER A 53 1.08 -8.50 -4.09
N LYS A 54 2.25 -9.09 -4.37
CA LYS A 54 3.54 -8.45 -4.16
C LYS A 54 3.84 -7.45 -5.28
N MET A 55 4.50 -6.36 -4.93
CA MET A 55 4.99 -5.34 -5.86
C MET A 55 6.52 -5.24 -5.75
N GLY A 56 7.18 -5.00 -6.88
CA GLY A 56 8.63 -4.83 -6.92
C GLY A 56 9.20 -4.95 -8.32
N PHE A 57 10.49 -4.68 -8.45
CA PHE A 57 11.20 -4.70 -9.73
C PHE A 57 12.47 -5.55 -9.64
N LYS A 58 12.74 -6.32 -10.69
CA LYS A 58 14.06 -6.90 -10.93
C LYS A 58 14.83 -5.98 -11.86
N LEU A 59 16.05 -5.65 -11.47
CA LEU A 59 16.94 -4.81 -12.26
C LEU A 59 18.04 -5.68 -12.85
N LYS A 60 18.44 -5.36 -14.08
CA LYS A 60 19.60 -5.98 -14.70
C LYS A 60 20.87 -5.51 -13.96
N ASP A 61 21.75 -6.45 -13.63
CA ASP A 61 23.07 -6.20 -13.03
C ASP A 61 23.05 -5.40 -11.70
N GLN A 62 21.90 -5.35 -11.01
CA GLN A 62 21.73 -4.63 -9.74
C GLN A 62 20.82 -5.41 -8.76
N PRO A 63 20.93 -5.17 -7.44
CA PRO A 63 20.01 -5.76 -6.47
C PRO A 63 18.55 -5.38 -6.75
N SER A 64 17.65 -6.36 -6.67
CA SER A 64 16.22 -6.16 -6.91
C SER A 64 15.55 -5.30 -5.85
N PHE A 65 14.43 -4.68 -6.23
CA PHE A 65 13.51 -3.91 -5.40
C PHE A 65 12.27 -4.74 -5.04
N GLU A 66 12.46 -5.99 -4.64
CA GLU A 66 11.36 -6.92 -4.33
C GLU A 66 11.12 -7.08 -2.83
N LYS A 67 12.13 -6.80 -2.00
CA LYS A 67 12.09 -7.05 -0.55
C LYS A 67 13.13 -6.25 0.21
N GLY A 68 13.07 -6.32 1.54
CA GLY A 68 14.00 -5.64 2.43
C GLY A 68 13.71 -4.16 2.62
N PHE A 69 12.47 -3.73 2.40
CA PHE A 69 12.05 -2.36 2.64
C PHE A 69 11.63 -2.12 4.08
N THR A 70 11.64 -0.84 4.47
CA THR A 70 10.93 -0.28 5.61
C THR A 70 10.05 0.86 5.13
N ILE A 71 8.94 1.11 5.83
CA ILE A 71 8.11 2.30 5.62
C ILE A 71 8.78 3.46 6.37
N VAL A 72 9.14 4.50 5.63
CA VAL A 72 9.71 5.74 6.18
C VAL A 72 8.62 6.73 6.52
N LYS A 73 7.64 6.87 5.62
CA LYS A 73 6.56 7.85 5.73
C LYS A 73 5.34 7.38 4.96
N VAL A 74 4.17 7.76 5.44
CA VAL A 74 2.89 7.56 4.75
C VAL A 74 2.16 8.89 4.73
N GLU A 75 1.65 9.28 3.57
CA GLU A 75 0.81 10.45 3.38
C GLU A 75 -0.48 10.04 2.67
N SER A 76 -1.59 10.71 2.98
CA SER A 76 -2.84 10.52 2.27
C SER A 76 -3.44 11.86 1.87
N SER A 77 -4.10 11.89 0.72
CA SER A 77 -4.77 13.09 0.22
C SER A 77 -6.10 12.72 -0.46
N LYS A 78 -6.95 13.71 -0.69
CA LYS A 78 -8.20 13.55 -1.43
C LYS A 78 -8.23 14.56 -2.56
N VAL A 79 -8.55 14.10 -3.75
CA VAL A 79 -8.68 14.93 -4.95
C VAL A 79 -10.13 14.90 -5.40
N ASN A 80 -10.64 16.06 -5.81
CA ASN A 80 -11.99 16.22 -6.36
C ASN A 80 -12.02 17.46 -7.24
N GLU A 81 -11.70 17.28 -8.51
CA GLU A 81 -11.64 18.33 -9.52
C GLU A 81 -12.40 17.91 -10.79
N THR A 82 -12.61 18.86 -11.68
CA THR A 82 -13.25 18.64 -12.98
C THR A 82 -12.44 19.32 -14.06
N TRP A 83 -12.31 18.67 -15.22
CA TRP A 83 -11.63 19.25 -16.39
C TRP A 83 -12.42 19.02 -17.68
N LYS A 84 -12.15 19.84 -18.70
CA LYS A 84 -12.80 19.76 -20.02
C LYS A 84 -11.82 19.22 -21.05
N PRO A 85 -12.07 18.06 -21.66
CA PRO A 85 -11.24 17.58 -22.76
C PRO A 85 -11.43 18.45 -24.01
N VAL A 86 -10.39 18.56 -24.82
CA VAL A 86 -10.45 19.23 -26.14
C VAL A 86 -11.39 18.48 -27.08
N LEU A 87 -11.34 17.15 -27.04
CA LEU A 87 -12.23 16.23 -27.75
C LEU A 87 -12.45 15.01 -26.88
N GLY A 88 -13.69 14.53 -26.78
CA GLY A 88 -14.02 13.36 -25.99
C GLY A 88 -15.51 13.05 -26.03
N GLU A 89 -15.88 11.91 -25.44
CA GLU A 89 -17.26 11.43 -25.35
C GLU A 89 -18.15 12.33 -24.47
N VAL A 90 -17.55 13.05 -23.52
CA VAL A 90 -18.23 13.96 -22.59
C VAL A 90 -17.53 15.32 -22.55
N SER A 91 -18.29 16.38 -22.29
CA SER A 91 -17.78 17.76 -22.24
C SER A 91 -17.02 18.10 -20.95
N GLU A 92 -17.26 17.35 -19.86
CA GLU A 92 -16.63 17.52 -18.55
C GLU A 92 -16.35 16.16 -17.90
N ILE A 93 -15.14 15.98 -17.35
CA ILE A 93 -14.72 14.76 -16.65
C ILE A 93 -14.40 15.10 -15.20
N ARG A 94 -15.01 14.38 -14.26
CA ARG A 94 -14.77 14.52 -12.83
C ARG A 94 -13.67 13.57 -12.37
N ASN A 95 -12.59 14.12 -11.82
CA ASN A 95 -11.48 13.40 -11.23
C ASN A 95 -11.62 13.40 -9.69
N LYS A 96 -12.17 12.33 -9.11
CA LYS A 96 -12.41 12.22 -7.66
C LYS A 96 -11.83 10.93 -7.08
N TYR A 97 -10.76 11.03 -6.31
CA TYR A 97 -10.09 9.88 -5.71
C TYR A 97 -9.47 10.19 -4.34
N SER A 98 -9.11 9.13 -3.61
CA SER A 98 -8.29 9.21 -2.40
C SER A 98 -6.90 8.65 -2.76
N GLU A 99 -5.84 9.38 -2.44
CA GLU A 99 -4.44 9.03 -2.75
C GLU A 99 -3.70 8.54 -1.50
N LEU A 100 -2.84 7.53 -1.66
CA LEU A 100 -1.98 7.02 -0.60
C LEU A 100 -0.53 7.00 -1.09
N LYS A 101 0.31 7.88 -0.54
CA LYS A 101 1.75 7.95 -0.83
C LYS A 101 2.55 7.25 0.24
N ILE A 102 3.33 6.26 -0.14
CA ILE A 102 4.13 5.42 0.75
C ILE A 102 5.60 5.54 0.36
N TYR A 103 6.38 6.08 1.28
CA TYR A 103 7.82 6.25 1.11
C TYR A 103 8.51 5.03 1.72
N LEU A 104 9.21 4.28 0.88
CA LEU A 104 9.92 3.07 1.26
C LEU A 104 11.43 3.30 1.14
N SER A 105 12.19 2.73 2.07
CA SER A 105 13.66 2.68 2.02
C SER A 105 14.15 1.25 2.17
N GLU A 106 15.15 0.85 1.40
CA GLU A 106 15.82 -0.43 1.63
C GLU A 106 16.68 -0.39 2.90
N LYS A 107 16.74 -1.51 3.63
CA LYS A 107 17.64 -1.71 4.78
C LYS A 107 19.12 -1.95 4.39
N LYS A 108 19.48 -1.80 3.12
CA LYS A 108 20.84 -2.07 2.58
C LYS A 108 21.72 -0.82 2.68
N GLU A 109 23.04 -1.01 2.58
CA GLU A 109 24.04 0.08 2.66
C GLU A 109 23.78 1.28 1.73
N LYS A 110 23.19 1.04 0.54
CA LYS A 110 22.90 2.11 -0.43
C LYS A 110 21.62 2.91 -0.13
N GLU A 111 20.84 2.52 0.90
CA GLU A 111 19.59 3.17 1.36
C GLU A 111 18.72 3.74 0.23
N ARG A 112 18.49 2.94 -0.82
CA ARG A 112 17.70 3.37 -1.98
C ARG A 112 16.25 3.59 -1.56
N LYS A 113 15.66 4.68 -2.05
CA LYS A 113 14.28 5.10 -1.73
C LYS A 113 13.37 4.96 -2.94
N ILE A 114 12.15 4.50 -2.70
CA ILE A 114 11.07 4.45 -3.68
C ILE A 114 9.79 5.03 -3.07
N ILE A 115 8.94 5.62 -3.90
CA ILE A 115 7.64 6.14 -3.49
C ILE A 115 6.58 5.40 -4.29
N LEU A 116 5.60 4.82 -3.59
CA LEU A 116 4.40 4.26 -4.19
C LEU A 116 3.27 5.28 -4.00
N THR A 117 2.49 5.56 -5.04
CA THR A 117 1.39 6.54 -5.01
C THR A 117 0.15 6.01 -5.70
#